data_AF-E1KT20-F1
#
_entry.id   AF-E1KT20-F1
#
_cell.length_a   1.000
_cell.length_b   1.000
_cell.length_c   1.000
_cell.angle_alpha   90.00
_cell.angle_beta   90.00
_cell.angle_gamma   90.00
#
_symmetry.space_group_name_H-M   'P 1'
#
loop_
_entity.id
_entity.type
_entity.pdbx_description
1 polymer ?
#
loop_
_entity_poly.entity_id
_entity_poly.type
_entity_poly.pdbx_seq_one_letter_code
_entity_poly.pdbx_strand_id
1 'polypeptide(L)'
;MTYTNIDIIQALDKLRINNLYVHNDELKGATFKSSKLSERKVYLVETLAVINALVERGTMMLYGGHGGGKTTLSKYLGQIFCKKSKEKIEDCILRGHSQLTEEKILGSLDFAQMLGQKKLTNGKLDVVWNEFVTSEWKIIDEINRLSPYAQNILLSLLAEGSVKYHDQSKIVPPFTLYATLNPKDNANEELALPFRDRFALALPITMPDYDSFSTIGKKDKANRQDSLEDYLKGIELKEIQEAVKTIPYSEEAELFINYIIASYRLCERVSKESNDNISVDKNLCENCHMNAPEKVCCKIKQPLSVRVKEDLYRYGKALAWFLGDKQVTTNHIVILAPYMIWHRSVLSKKFTSTLTETWNNVNSAKTTAEFITNLNLDGTRQIVEKILNEFNGVKKLLLDFEYIKKGALSKEEFDLFVQEASKPSYNSLILNAEILPVVIDKYKPVYQEIIDYNRRIENTTNIENLKALKNEIAFKYNIPNRQYLSVQIDRRIRGIGIKSREFILTKDFVLQNQELKNLIIYAAPDVDIDNEDLWKGKEYTLRDITKDDCDLKVKFVRSKYKFVYKGDEVSDLYDYLLKHNDGC
;
A
#
# COMPACT_ATOMS: atom_id res chain seq x y z
N MET A 1 25.05 -0.76 5.05
CA MET A 1 24.38 -0.87 6.35
C MET A 1 22.90 -1.04 6.06
N THR A 2 22.26 -2.10 6.53
CA THR A 2 20.82 -2.31 6.35
C THR A 2 20.07 -1.38 7.31
N TYR A 3 19.46 -0.32 6.78
CA TYR A 3 18.70 0.63 7.58
C TYR A 3 17.44 -0.02 8.14
N THR A 4 17.13 0.30 9.39
CA THR A 4 16.03 -0.31 10.12
C THR A 4 14.95 0.72 10.39
N ASN A 5 13.71 0.26 10.60
CA ASN A 5 12.62 1.10 11.09
C ASN A 5 12.99 1.86 12.38
N ILE A 6 13.90 1.33 13.19
CA ILE A 6 14.42 1.94 14.42
C ILE A 6 15.14 3.27 14.13
N ASP A 7 15.91 3.38 13.06
CA ASP A 7 16.67 4.59 12.74
C ASP A 7 15.74 5.77 12.45
N ILE A 8 14.65 5.52 11.71
CA ILE A 8 13.60 6.50 11.44
C ILE A 8 12.92 6.91 12.74
N ILE A 9 12.59 5.94 13.59
CA ILE A 9 11.90 6.20 14.86
C ILE A 9 12.78 7.02 15.81
N GLN A 10 14.09 6.76 15.86
CA GLN A 10 15.04 7.58 16.60
C GLN A 10 15.09 9.02 16.09
N ALA A 11 15.04 9.24 14.77
CA ALA A 11 14.97 10.58 14.20
C ALA A 11 13.66 11.31 14.59
N LEU A 12 12.52 10.60 14.60
CA LEU A 12 11.24 11.15 15.06
C LEU A 12 11.27 11.46 16.56
N ASP A 13 11.88 10.61 17.37
CA ASP A 13 11.98 10.83 18.82
C ASP A 13 12.88 12.04 19.12
N LYS A 14 13.95 12.28 18.33
CA LYS A 14 14.72 13.53 18.41
C LYS A 14 13.86 14.76 18.11
N LEU A 15 12.98 14.70 17.09
CA LEU A 15 12.04 15.81 16.81
C LEU A 15 11.11 16.09 18.00
N ARG A 16 10.61 15.03 18.66
CA ARG A 16 9.77 15.14 19.86
C ARG A 16 10.51 15.71 21.05
N ILE A 17 11.72 15.21 21.35
CA ILE A 17 12.56 15.69 22.45
C ILE A 17 12.89 17.18 22.28
N ASN A 18 13.07 17.62 21.03
CA ASN A 18 13.32 19.01 20.70
C ASN A 18 12.05 19.88 20.64
N ASN A 19 10.86 19.32 20.95
CA ASN A 19 9.56 19.99 20.91
C ASN A 19 9.27 20.69 19.56
N LEU A 20 9.82 20.16 18.47
CA LEU A 20 9.57 20.67 17.12
C LEU A 20 8.18 20.27 16.63
N TYR A 21 7.58 19.25 17.24
CA TYR A 21 6.32 18.67 16.84
C TYR A 21 5.55 18.13 18.06
N VAL A 22 4.27 18.48 18.20
CA VAL A 22 3.50 18.21 19.43
C VAL A 22 2.09 17.73 19.13
N HIS A 23 1.97 16.58 18.45
CA HIS A 23 0.71 15.86 18.31
C HIS A 23 0.81 14.52 19.01
N ASN A 24 -0.01 14.32 20.05
CA ASN A 24 0.10 13.16 20.93
C ASN A 24 -0.98 12.09 20.69
N ASP A 25 -1.84 12.29 19.68
CA ASP A 25 -2.86 11.31 19.31
C ASP A 25 -2.22 9.97 18.95
N GLU A 26 -2.75 8.90 19.54
CA GLU A 26 -2.29 7.54 19.31
C GLU A 26 -3.04 6.88 18.15
N LEU A 27 -2.32 6.10 17.34
CA LEU A 27 -2.89 5.23 16.33
C LEU A 27 -3.46 3.98 17.04
N LYS A 28 -4.75 4.05 17.40
CA LYS A 28 -5.45 2.95 18.08
C LYS A 28 -5.25 1.62 17.35
N GLY A 29 -4.81 0.59 18.08
CA GLY A 29 -4.60 -0.78 17.57
C GLY A 29 -3.23 -1.06 16.94
N ALA A 30 -2.37 -0.05 16.78
CA ALA A 30 -1.00 -0.22 16.31
C ALA A 30 -0.02 -0.33 17.49
N THR A 31 0.87 -1.33 17.44
CA THR A 31 1.96 -1.51 18.41
C THR A 31 3.23 -1.92 17.70
N PHE A 32 4.39 -1.48 18.19
CA PHE A 32 5.68 -1.94 17.67
C PHE A 32 5.96 -3.35 18.14
N LYS A 33 6.42 -4.22 17.23
CA LYS A 33 6.82 -5.60 17.58
C LYS A 33 8.27 -5.73 18.03
N SER A 34 9.12 -4.76 17.72
CA SER A 34 10.52 -4.79 18.13
C SER A 34 10.64 -4.57 19.65
N SER A 35 11.43 -5.39 20.33
CA SER A 35 11.66 -5.30 21.77
C SER A 35 12.21 -3.95 22.24
N LYS A 36 12.95 -3.23 21.38
CA LYS A 36 13.48 -1.90 21.67
C LYS A 36 12.42 -0.79 21.68
N LEU A 37 11.25 -1.01 21.07
CA LEU A 37 10.21 0.00 20.88
C LEU A 37 8.86 -0.43 21.47
N SER A 38 8.81 -1.54 22.22
CA SER A 38 7.56 -2.08 22.77
C SER A 38 6.83 -1.13 23.73
N GLU A 39 7.57 -0.27 24.43
CA GLU A 39 7.00 0.75 25.33
C GLU A 39 6.64 2.05 24.61
N ARG A 40 7.08 2.22 23.36
CA ARG A 40 6.83 3.44 22.59
C ARG A 40 5.41 3.39 22.02
N LYS A 41 4.63 4.43 22.31
CA LYS A 41 3.32 4.64 21.69
C LYS A 41 3.47 4.88 20.18
N VAL A 42 2.51 4.39 19.40
CA VAL A 42 2.45 4.64 17.95
C VAL A 42 1.64 5.92 17.74
N TYR A 43 2.33 7.03 17.46
CA TYR A 43 1.68 8.32 17.26
C TYR A 43 1.03 8.40 15.88
N LEU A 44 -0.24 8.79 15.82
CA LEU A 44 -1.08 8.80 14.63
C LEU A 44 -0.47 9.63 13.50
N VAL A 45 -0.20 10.92 13.77
CA VAL A 45 0.17 11.85 12.71
C VAL A 45 1.57 11.58 12.17
N GLU A 46 2.52 11.28 13.05
CA GLU A 46 3.89 10.90 12.66
C GLU A 46 3.89 9.64 11.83
N THR A 47 3.19 8.59 12.29
CA THR A 47 3.15 7.30 11.62
C THR A 47 2.57 7.46 10.22
N LEU A 48 1.39 8.08 10.09
CA LEU A 48 0.76 8.26 8.77
C LEU A 48 1.56 9.18 7.84
N ALA A 49 2.19 10.22 8.38
CA ALA A 49 3.04 11.10 7.59
C ALA A 49 4.32 10.40 7.13
N VAL A 50 4.93 9.54 7.95
CA VAL A 50 6.13 8.80 7.57
C VAL A 50 5.81 7.70 6.58
N ILE A 51 4.78 6.87 6.80
CA ILE A 51 4.44 5.81 5.82
C ILE A 51 4.12 6.39 4.44
N ASN A 52 3.63 7.64 4.37
CA ASN A 52 3.46 8.34 3.11
C ASN A 52 4.78 8.56 2.36
N ALA A 53 5.87 8.88 3.06
CA ALA A 53 7.20 8.98 2.48
C ALA A 53 7.76 7.61 2.07
N LEU A 54 7.44 6.56 2.84
CA LEU A 54 7.90 5.19 2.59
C LEU A 54 7.25 4.52 1.38
N VAL A 55 6.20 5.11 0.81
CA VAL A 55 5.52 4.62 -0.39
C VAL A 55 5.93 5.48 -1.59
N GLU A 56 6.33 4.83 -2.68
CA GLU A 56 6.56 5.53 -3.95
C GLU A 56 5.30 6.23 -4.45
N ARG A 57 5.44 7.49 -4.88
CA ARG A 57 4.33 8.33 -5.32
C ARG A 57 3.26 8.46 -4.21
N GLY A 58 3.70 8.45 -2.95
CA GLY A 58 2.83 8.61 -1.80
C GLY A 58 2.19 10.00 -1.75
N THR A 59 0.88 10.04 -1.56
CA THR A 59 0.07 11.26 -1.54
C THR A 59 -0.77 11.34 -0.26
N MET A 60 -0.57 12.40 0.53
CA MET A 60 -1.29 12.61 1.79
C MET A 60 -1.93 14.00 1.84
N MET A 61 -3.16 14.07 2.35
CA MET A 61 -3.84 15.30 2.72
C MET A 61 -3.90 15.49 4.24
N LEU A 62 -3.55 16.68 4.71
CA LEU A 62 -3.60 17.10 6.10
C LEU A 62 -4.73 18.13 6.28
N TYR A 63 -5.82 17.72 6.93
CA TYR A 63 -7.01 18.54 7.18
C TYR A 63 -6.92 19.18 8.55
N GLY A 64 -7.10 20.49 8.71
CA GLY A 64 -7.19 21.07 10.06
C GLY A 64 -7.21 22.59 10.07
N GLY A 65 -7.44 23.20 11.22
CA GLY A 65 -7.39 24.66 11.37
C GLY A 65 -5.99 25.26 11.15
N HIS A 66 -5.92 26.59 11.04
CA HIS A 66 -4.65 27.32 11.02
C HIS A 66 -3.83 27.02 12.29
N GLY A 67 -2.50 26.98 12.20
CA GLY A 67 -1.63 26.81 13.37
C GLY A 67 -1.43 25.37 13.86
N GLY A 68 -2.06 24.35 13.25
CA GLY A 68 -1.86 22.93 13.61
C GLY A 68 -0.49 22.33 13.22
N GLY A 69 0.47 23.14 12.77
CA GLY A 69 1.80 22.66 12.37
C GLY A 69 1.84 21.77 11.12
N LYS A 70 0.77 21.74 10.30
CA LYS A 70 0.63 20.86 9.13
C LYS A 70 1.76 21.04 8.11
N THR A 71 1.96 22.26 7.64
CA THR A 71 3.00 22.60 6.66
C THR A 71 4.41 22.44 7.28
N THR A 72 4.54 22.72 8.57
CA THR A 72 5.80 22.57 9.32
C THR A 72 6.23 21.10 9.40
N LEU A 73 5.30 20.18 9.68
CA LEU A 73 5.57 18.74 9.69
C LEU A 73 6.11 18.27 8.33
N SER A 74 5.43 18.63 7.24
CA SER A 74 5.87 18.26 5.89
C SER A 74 7.25 18.82 5.55
N LYS A 75 7.60 20.01 6.07
CA LYS A 75 8.93 20.61 5.91
C LYS A 75 10.01 19.88 6.70
N TYR A 76 9.73 19.45 7.94
CA TYR A 76 10.70 18.72 8.76
C TYR A 76 10.97 17.32 8.20
N LEU A 77 9.92 16.60 7.80
CA LEU A 77 10.09 15.31 7.15
C LEU A 77 10.86 15.43 5.83
N GLY A 78 10.61 16.48 5.05
CA GLY A 78 11.38 16.75 3.82
C GLY A 78 12.86 17.00 4.07
N GLN A 79 13.20 17.77 5.11
CA GLN A 79 14.60 17.99 5.51
C GLN A 79 15.28 16.68 5.94
N ILE A 80 14.57 15.83 6.69
CA ILE A 80 15.08 14.55 7.19
C ILE A 80 15.28 13.53 6.08
N PHE A 81 14.27 13.32 5.21
CA PHE A 81 14.32 12.29 4.18
C PHE A 81 15.08 12.70 2.92
N CYS A 82 15.04 13.98 2.54
CA CYS A 82 15.73 14.47 1.34
C CYS A 82 17.09 15.10 1.62
N LYS A 83 17.47 15.30 2.90
CA LYS A 83 18.73 15.94 3.30
C LYS A 83 18.95 17.29 2.59
N LYS A 84 17.87 18.04 2.46
CA LYS A 84 17.85 19.37 1.84
C LYS A 84 17.64 20.41 2.93
N SER A 85 18.25 21.57 2.77
CA SER A 85 18.02 22.72 3.64
C SER A 85 16.58 23.17 3.64
N LYS A 86 16.18 23.83 4.73
CA LYS A 86 14.85 24.45 4.86
C LYS A 86 14.51 25.31 3.64
N GLU A 87 15.46 26.10 3.15
CA GLU A 87 15.30 26.98 1.98
C GLU A 87 14.97 26.18 0.72
N LYS A 88 15.73 25.12 0.42
CA LYS A 88 15.44 24.24 -0.73
C LYS A 88 14.09 23.54 -0.61
N ILE A 89 13.66 23.20 0.61
CA ILE A 89 12.34 22.61 0.83
C ILE A 89 11.23 23.65 0.63
N GLU A 90 11.44 24.93 0.95
CA GLU A 90 10.49 26.02 0.65
C GLU A 90 10.30 26.21 -0.87
N ASP A 91 11.36 26.06 -1.66
CA ASP A 91 11.27 26.15 -3.13
C ASP A 91 10.41 25.02 -3.74
N CYS A 92 10.25 23.92 -3.00
CA CYS A 92 9.41 22.78 -3.39
C CYS A 92 7.92 22.96 -3.02
N ILE A 93 7.51 24.13 -2.54
CA ILE A 93 6.15 24.38 -2.05
C ILE A 93 5.32 25.14 -3.08
N LEU A 94 4.22 24.51 -3.50
CA LEU A 94 3.18 25.19 -4.26
C LEU A 94 2.14 25.76 -3.31
N ARG A 95 2.07 27.09 -3.21
CA ARG A 95 1.07 27.78 -2.39
C ARG A 95 -0.23 27.95 -3.17
N GLY A 96 -1.32 27.41 -2.65
CA GLY A 96 -2.65 27.46 -3.25
C GLY A 96 -3.20 28.87 -3.31
N HIS A 97 -3.62 29.28 -4.51
CA HIS A 97 -4.25 30.57 -4.76
C HIS A 97 -5.23 30.44 -5.94
N SER A 98 -6.35 31.16 -5.91
CA SER A 98 -7.40 31.05 -6.93
C SER A 98 -6.95 31.48 -8.32
N GLN A 99 -6.07 32.47 -8.39
CA GLN A 99 -5.47 33.01 -9.62
C GLN A 99 -4.14 32.34 -10.01
N LEU A 100 -3.85 31.15 -9.50
CA LEU A 100 -2.61 30.45 -9.83
C LEU A 100 -2.61 30.02 -11.31
N THR A 101 -1.62 30.48 -12.07
CA THR A 101 -1.47 30.18 -13.49
C THR A 101 -0.73 28.86 -13.71
N GLU A 102 -0.93 28.25 -14.88
CA GLU A 102 -0.22 27.02 -15.27
C GLU A 102 1.31 27.21 -15.22
N GLU A 103 1.81 28.38 -15.63
CA GLU A 103 3.23 28.74 -15.56
C GLU A 103 3.82 28.67 -14.15
N LYS A 104 3.06 29.13 -13.14
CA LYS A 104 3.50 29.08 -11.73
C LYS A 104 3.42 27.68 -11.13
N ILE A 105 2.61 26.80 -11.69
CA ILE A 105 2.50 25.41 -11.24
C ILE A 105 3.58 24.56 -11.89
N LEU A 106 3.68 24.62 -13.22
CA LEU A 106 4.49 23.71 -14.02
C LEU A 106 5.88 24.28 -14.35
N GLY A 107 5.92 25.47 -14.93
CA GLY A 107 7.15 26.06 -15.44
C GLY A 107 6.87 27.12 -16.49
N SER A 108 7.89 27.88 -16.85
CA SER A 108 7.82 28.92 -17.89
C SER A 108 8.65 28.53 -19.11
N LEU A 109 8.42 29.19 -20.24
CA LEU A 109 9.30 29.07 -21.40
C LEU A 109 10.66 29.72 -21.10
N ASP A 110 11.72 29.17 -21.68
CA ASP A 110 13.07 29.71 -21.54
C ASP A 110 13.19 31.08 -22.24
N PHE A 111 13.07 32.15 -21.45
CA PHE A 111 13.18 33.53 -21.93
C PHE A 111 14.52 33.81 -22.64
N ALA A 112 15.61 33.15 -22.25
CA ALA A 112 16.90 33.35 -22.90
C ALA A 112 16.90 32.79 -24.34
N GLN A 113 16.13 31.72 -24.59
CA GLN A 113 15.91 31.21 -25.95
C GLN A 113 14.95 32.10 -26.75
N MET A 114 13.92 32.66 -26.11
CA MET A 114 13.01 33.61 -26.78
C MET A 114 13.72 34.89 -27.22
N LEU A 115 14.67 35.38 -26.43
CA LEU A 115 15.46 36.58 -26.73
C LEU A 115 16.66 36.30 -27.64
N GLY A 116 16.83 35.06 -28.13
CA GLY A 116 17.92 34.66 -29.01
C GLY A 116 19.30 34.58 -28.34
N GLN A 117 19.37 34.66 -27.01
CA GLN A 117 20.63 34.55 -26.25
C GLN A 117 21.10 33.10 -26.07
N LYS A 118 20.17 32.14 -26.21
CA LYS A 118 20.44 30.69 -26.16
C LYS A 118 19.85 30.02 -27.40
N LYS A 119 20.54 29.03 -27.95
CA LYS A 119 20.04 28.29 -29.12
C LYS A 119 18.81 27.46 -28.74
N LEU A 120 17.85 27.40 -29.66
CA LEU A 120 16.69 26.51 -29.58
C LEU A 120 17.14 25.04 -29.61
N THR A 121 16.51 24.20 -28.80
CA THR A 121 16.78 22.76 -28.80
C THR A 121 15.85 22.11 -29.83
N ASN A 122 16.42 21.47 -30.86
CA ASN A 122 15.66 20.87 -31.97
C ASN A 122 14.66 21.82 -32.65
N GLY A 123 14.97 23.12 -32.69
CA GLY A 123 14.09 24.14 -33.28
C GLY A 123 12.85 24.50 -32.45
N LYS A 124 12.78 24.05 -31.19
CA LYS A 124 11.69 24.38 -30.25
C LYS A 124 12.22 25.14 -29.03
N LEU A 125 11.34 25.91 -28.40
CA LEU A 125 11.59 26.57 -27.12
C LEU A 125 11.54 25.54 -25.99
N ASP A 126 12.51 25.59 -25.09
CA ASP A 126 12.60 24.75 -23.89
C ASP A 126 11.71 25.29 -22.78
N VAL A 127 11.20 24.36 -21.96
CA VAL A 127 10.45 24.67 -20.74
C VAL A 127 11.38 24.61 -19.54
N VAL A 128 11.46 25.72 -18.80
CA VAL A 128 12.08 25.81 -17.49
C VAL A 128 11.06 25.37 -16.45
N TRP A 129 11.17 24.12 -16.04
CA TRP A 129 10.26 23.51 -15.05
C TRP A 129 10.52 24.07 -13.65
N ASN A 130 9.44 24.34 -12.91
CA ASN A 130 9.53 24.78 -11.52
C ASN A 130 10.10 23.67 -10.62
N GLU A 131 10.76 24.06 -9.53
CA GLU A 131 11.37 23.10 -8.59
C GLU A 131 10.33 22.16 -7.95
N PHE A 132 9.09 22.63 -7.77
CA PHE A 132 7.95 21.79 -7.39
C PHE A 132 7.78 20.58 -8.31
N VAL A 133 7.93 20.74 -9.64
CA VAL A 133 7.79 19.64 -10.60
C VAL A 133 8.97 18.69 -10.50
N THR A 134 10.20 19.20 -10.45
CA THR A 134 11.44 18.40 -10.49
C THR A 134 11.78 17.69 -9.19
N SER A 135 11.38 18.25 -8.03
CA SER A 135 11.75 17.72 -6.72
C SER A 135 11.06 16.40 -6.38
N GLU A 136 11.76 15.49 -5.72
CA GLU A 136 11.20 14.25 -5.17
C GLU A 136 10.28 14.51 -3.96
N TRP A 137 10.38 15.67 -3.31
CA TRP A 137 9.49 16.10 -2.22
C TRP A 137 8.62 17.27 -2.66
N LYS A 138 7.31 17.12 -2.54
CA LYS A 138 6.32 18.10 -3.01
C LYS A 138 5.39 18.49 -1.88
N ILE A 139 5.15 19.78 -1.70
CA ILE A 139 4.17 20.28 -0.74
C ILE A 139 3.19 21.19 -1.46
N ILE A 140 1.90 20.93 -1.30
CA ILE A 140 0.83 21.84 -1.75
C ILE A 140 0.21 22.45 -0.50
N ASP A 141 0.44 23.74 -0.27
CA ASP A 141 -0.14 24.44 0.87
C ASP A 141 -1.51 25.01 0.48
N GLU A 142 -2.52 24.84 1.32
CA GLU A 142 -3.89 25.36 1.10
C GLU A 142 -4.49 24.90 -0.24
N ILE A 143 -4.50 23.58 -0.45
CA ILE A 143 -4.95 22.94 -1.71
C ILE A 143 -6.39 23.31 -2.10
N ASN A 144 -7.23 23.62 -1.13
CA ASN A 144 -8.61 24.06 -1.31
C ASN A 144 -8.75 25.50 -1.82
N ARG A 145 -7.67 26.26 -1.96
CA ARG A 145 -7.68 27.57 -2.66
C ARG A 145 -7.36 27.45 -4.14
N LEU A 146 -7.04 26.25 -4.63
CA LEU A 146 -6.78 26.02 -6.05
C LEU A 146 -8.09 26.01 -6.84
N SER A 147 -8.11 26.76 -7.94
CA SER A 147 -9.21 26.72 -8.90
C SER A 147 -9.38 25.32 -9.52
N PRO A 148 -10.58 24.96 -10.02
CA PRO A 148 -10.79 23.69 -10.70
C PRO A 148 -9.82 23.43 -11.87
N TYR A 149 -9.42 24.50 -12.58
CA TYR A 149 -8.42 24.42 -13.64
C TYR A 149 -7.03 24.02 -13.11
N ALA A 150 -6.57 24.65 -12.02
CA ALA A 150 -5.31 24.27 -11.37
C ALA A 150 -5.35 22.84 -10.81
N GLN A 151 -6.47 22.42 -10.24
CA GLN A 151 -6.66 21.03 -9.79
C GLN A 151 -6.54 20.05 -10.97
N ASN A 152 -7.11 20.37 -12.12
CA ASN A 152 -7.02 19.53 -13.34
C ASN A 152 -5.58 19.40 -13.86
N ILE A 153 -4.78 20.48 -13.83
CA ILE A 153 -3.36 20.41 -14.21
C ILE A 153 -2.61 19.42 -13.30
N LEU A 154 -2.86 19.49 -11.99
CA LEU A 154 -2.24 18.62 -11.00
C LEU A 154 -2.72 17.16 -11.11
N LEU A 155 -3.91 16.90 -11.66
CA LEU A 155 -4.38 15.53 -11.87
C LEU A 155 -3.41 14.72 -12.73
N SER A 156 -2.87 15.29 -13.82
CA SER A 156 -1.92 14.59 -14.69
C SER A 156 -0.65 14.19 -13.93
N LEU A 157 -0.13 15.10 -13.10
CA LEU A 157 1.02 14.84 -12.24
C LEU A 157 0.75 13.73 -11.21
N LEU A 158 -0.41 13.78 -10.55
CA LEU A 158 -0.82 12.77 -9.55
C LEU A 158 -1.21 11.43 -10.18
N ALA A 159 -1.70 11.42 -11.42
CA ALA A 159 -2.21 10.24 -12.10
C ALA A 159 -1.13 9.45 -12.81
N GLU A 160 -0.37 10.13 -13.66
CA GLU A 160 0.53 9.52 -14.62
C GLU A 160 1.99 9.66 -14.16
N GLY A 161 2.26 10.60 -13.24
CA GLY A 161 3.63 11.02 -12.93
C GLY A 161 4.26 11.73 -14.12
N SER A 162 3.45 12.44 -14.92
CA SER A 162 3.92 13.25 -16.03
C SER A 162 3.21 14.60 -16.04
N VAL A 163 3.92 15.61 -16.54
CA VAL A 163 3.37 16.93 -16.78
C VAL A 163 3.56 17.30 -18.23
N LYS A 164 2.60 18.03 -18.78
CA LYS A 164 2.66 18.57 -20.13
C LYS A 164 2.49 20.07 -20.04
N TYR A 165 3.36 20.78 -20.74
CA TYR A 165 3.28 22.22 -20.87
C TYR A 165 3.65 22.59 -22.30
N HIS A 166 2.72 23.23 -23.02
CA HIS A 166 2.77 23.37 -24.48
C HIS A 166 3.06 22.02 -25.18
N ASP A 167 4.04 21.98 -26.08
CA ASP A 167 4.44 20.79 -26.84
C ASP A 167 5.48 19.92 -26.11
N GLN A 168 5.80 20.23 -24.86
CA GLN A 168 6.77 19.48 -24.07
C GLN A 168 6.10 18.64 -22.99
N SER A 169 6.52 17.39 -22.88
CA SER A 169 6.10 16.48 -21.83
C SER A 169 7.32 16.11 -20.98
N LYS A 170 7.15 16.11 -19.66
CA LYS A 170 8.19 15.69 -18.71
C LYS A 170 7.66 14.60 -17.81
N ILE A 171 8.38 13.49 -17.76
CA ILE A 171 8.15 12.43 -16.78
C ILE A 171 8.75 12.89 -15.45
N VAL A 172 7.95 12.85 -14.40
CA VAL A 172 8.34 13.21 -13.05
C VAL A 172 8.88 11.96 -12.36
N PRO A 173 10.07 12.01 -11.74
CA PRO A 173 10.59 10.88 -10.97
C PRO A 173 9.65 10.52 -9.81
N PRO A 174 9.78 9.34 -9.18
CA PRO A 174 9.05 9.02 -7.97
C PRO A 174 9.13 10.17 -6.95
N PHE A 175 7.99 10.55 -6.39
CA PHE A 175 7.89 11.68 -5.48
C PHE A 175 7.05 11.32 -4.26
N THR A 176 7.14 12.14 -3.21
CA THR A 176 6.23 12.14 -2.08
C THR A 176 5.55 13.50 -2.00
N LEU A 177 4.23 13.50 -1.86
CA LEU A 177 3.42 14.72 -1.83
C LEU A 177 2.61 14.85 -0.53
N TYR A 178 2.68 16.04 0.05
CA TYR A 178 1.84 16.45 1.19
C TYR A 178 1.01 17.67 0.81
N ALA A 179 -0.31 17.54 0.90
CA ALA A 179 -1.24 18.64 0.72
C ALA A 179 -1.81 19.08 2.07
N THR A 180 -1.89 20.39 2.31
CA THR A 180 -2.57 20.93 3.50
C THR A 180 -3.91 21.54 3.10
N LEU A 181 -4.91 21.41 3.97
CA LEU A 181 -6.24 21.94 3.77
C LEU A 181 -6.77 22.62 5.03
N ASN A 182 -7.35 23.81 4.86
CA ASN A 182 -7.97 24.62 5.92
C ASN A 182 -9.49 24.72 5.72
N PRO A 183 -10.33 23.97 6.47
CA PRO A 183 -11.75 23.81 6.16
C PRO A 183 -12.62 25.05 6.47
N LYS A 184 -12.15 25.99 7.30
CA LYS A 184 -12.96 27.13 7.81
C LYS A 184 -12.80 28.44 7.02
N ASP A 185 -12.16 28.41 5.86
CA ASP A 185 -11.86 29.61 5.10
C ASP A 185 -12.95 29.90 4.04
N ASN A 186 -13.32 31.17 3.89
CA ASN A 186 -14.43 31.61 3.03
C ASN A 186 -14.07 31.57 1.53
N ALA A 187 -12.78 31.51 1.20
CA ALA A 187 -12.27 31.45 -0.17
C ALA A 187 -11.99 30.00 -0.66
N ASN A 188 -12.71 29.03 -0.08
CA ASN A 188 -12.48 27.61 -0.36
C ASN A 188 -13.28 27.12 -1.57
N GLU A 189 -12.58 26.54 -2.53
CA GLU A 189 -13.15 25.74 -3.60
C GLU A 189 -13.39 24.30 -3.11
N GLU A 190 -14.52 23.70 -3.50
CA GLU A 190 -14.79 22.31 -3.17
C GLU A 190 -13.87 21.38 -3.98
N LEU A 191 -13.13 20.51 -3.30
CA LEU A 191 -12.29 19.52 -3.97
C LEU A 191 -13.16 18.44 -4.61
N ALA A 192 -13.08 18.33 -5.94
CA ALA A 192 -13.81 17.31 -6.68
C ALA A 192 -13.41 15.90 -6.23
N LEU A 193 -14.37 14.96 -6.22
CA LEU A 193 -14.11 13.58 -5.83
C LEU A 193 -12.98 12.91 -6.65
N PRO A 194 -12.89 13.09 -7.99
CA PRO A 194 -11.79 12.54 -8.78
C PRO A 194 -10.41 13.06 -8.35
N PHE A 195 -10.34 14.26 -7.78
CA PHE A 195 -9.11 14.86 -7.27
C PHE A 195 -8.77 14.30 -5.88
N ARG A 196 -9.75 14.21 -4.98
CA ARG A 196 -9.58 13.59 -3.65
C ARG A 196 -9.18 12.12 -3.74
N ASP A 197 -9.69 11.40 -4.74
CA ASP A 197 -9.33 10.00 -5.02
C ASP A 197 -7.83 9.83 -5.37
N ARG A 198 -7.12 10.89 -5.78
CA ARG A 198 -5.66 10.84 -6.04
C ARG A 198 -4.79 10.89 -4.78
N PHE A 199 -5.37 11.18 -3.64
CA PHE A 199 -4.66 11.21 -2.37
C PHE A 199 -4.89 9.91 -1.63
N ALA A 200 -3.83 9.14 -1.36
CA ALA A 200 -3.93 7.85 -0.69
C ALA A 200 -4.37 7.99 0.78
N LEU A 201 -3.82 8.97 1.48
CA LEU A 201 -4.13 9.24 2.89
C LEU A 201 -4.80 10.59 3.06
N ALA A 202 -5.73 10.66 4.01
CA ALA A 202 -6.27 11.91 4.50
C ALA A 202 -6.39 11.87 6.03
N LEU A 203 -5.80 12.86 6.69
CA LEU A 203 -5.72 12.91 8.14
C LEU A 203 -6.25 14.24 8.69
N PRO A 204 -7.32 14.24 9.49
CA PRO A 204 -7.66 15.39 10.31
C PRO A 204 -6.64 15.56 11.44
N ILE A 205 -6.02 16.73 11.49
CA ILE A 205 -5.10 17.21 12.51
C ILE A 205 -5.85 18.23 13.38
N THR A 206 -5.91 17.94 14.67
CA THR A 206 -6.42 18.84 15.70
C THR A 206 -5.34 19.84 16.14
N MET A 207 -5.74 20.91 16.81
CA MET A 207 -4.74 21.74 17.50
C MET A 207 -4.17 20.94 18.68
N PRO A 208 -2.88 21.13 19.02
CA PRO A 208 -2.31 20.57 20.24
C PRO A 208 -3.15 20.92 21.47
N ASP A 209 -3.07 20.11 22.52
CA ASP A 209 -3.68 20.46 23.81
C ASP A 209 -2.87 21.54 24.55
N TYR A 210 -3.43 22.09 25.64
CA TYR A 210 -2.81 23.17 26.40
C TYR A 210 -1.42 22.80 26.95
N ASP A 211 -1.26 21.56 27.41
CA ASP A 211 0.02 21.04 27.90
C ASP A 211 1.08 21.06 26.80
N SER A 212 0.71 20.54 25.62
CA SER A 212 1.53 20.59 24.40
C SER A 212 1.88 22.01 23.99
N PHE A 213 0.93 22.96 24.04
CA PHE A 213 1.18 24.36 23.71
C PHE A 213 2.24 25.02 24.60
N SER A 214 2.31 24.66 25.88
CA SER A 214 3.28 25.26 26.83
C SER A 214 4.75 24.98 26.49
N THR A 215 4.98 23.94 25.67
CA THR A 215 6.31 23.53 25.16
C THR A 215 6.67 24.23 23.85
N ILE A 216 5.67 24.68 23.08
CA ILE A 216 5.81 25.37 21.80
C ILE A 216 6.11 26.85 22.06
N GLY A 217 7.30 27.32 21.70
CA GLY A 217 7.68 28.74 21.75
C GLY A 217 8.68 29.15 22.83
N LYS A 218 9.08 28.26 23.75
CA LYS A 218 10.10 28.58 24.78
C LYS A 218 11.56 28.56 24.30
N LYS A 219 11.85 28.10 23.06
CA LYS A 219 13.23 27.92 22.56
C LYS A 219 13.50 28.65 21.24
N ASP A 220 13.34 29.97 21.22
CA ASP A 220 13.70 30.78 20.04
C ASP A 220 15.19 31.18 19.94
N LYS A 221 16.09 30.72 20.83
CA LYS A 221 17.50 31.21 20.80
C LYS A 221 18.64 30.21 21.06
N ALA A 222 18.40 28.97 21.49
CA ALA A 222 19.50 28.13 22.00
C ALA A 222 20.03 27.02 21.08
N ASN A 223 19.31 26.58 20.05
CA ASN A 223 19.70 25.37 19.27
C ASN A 223 19.83 25.61 17.76
N ARG A 224 20.62 26.61 17.36
CA ARG A 224 21.03 26.83 15.95
C ARG A 224 21.93 25.72 15.36
N GLN A 225 22.28 24.70 16.16
CA GLN A 225 23.25 23.66 15.79
C GLN A 225 22.65 22.31 15.40
N ASP A 226 21.33 22.11 15.49
CA ASP A 226 20.72 20.82 15.15
C ASP A 226 20.21 20.84 13.70
N SER A 227 21.07 20.45 12.77
CA SER A 227 20.75 20.28 11.36
C SER A 227 19.85 19.06 11.19
N LEU A 228 18.56 19.28 10.93
CA LEU A 228 17.59 18.20 10.68
C LEU A 228 18.02 17.28 9.53
N GLU A 229 18.78 17.81 8.57
CA GLU A 229 19.37 17.08 7.45
C GLU A 229 20.34 15.96 7.91
N ASP A 230 20.92 16.08 9.11
CA ASP A 230 21.87 15.12 9.67
C ASP A 230 21.21 14.05 10.55
N TYR A 231 19.88 14.06 10.70
CA TYR A 231 19.19 13.11 11.58
C TYR A 231 19.24 11.68 11.05
N LEU A 232 19.28 11.52 9.73
CA LEU A 232 19.34 10.23 9.02
C LEU A 232 20.56 10.21 8.07
N LYS A 233 21.78 10.21 8.62
CA LYS A 233 23.02 10.17 7.81
C LYS A 233 23.08 8.90 6.96
N GLY A 234 23.30 9.07 5.66
CA GLY A 234 23.48 7.98 4.70
C GLY A 234 22.20 7.32 4.18
N ILE A 235 21.01 7.61 4.73
CA ILE A 235 19.76 6.99 4.27
C ILE A 235 19.33 7.50 2.90
N GLU A 236 19.03 6.60 1.98
CA GLU A 236 18.35 6.93 0.73
C GLU A 236 16.89 6.48 0.78
N LEU A 237 15.97 7.40 0.53
CA LEU A 237 14.53 7.12 0.57
C LEU A 237 14.14 5.99 -0.39
N LYS A 238 14.81 5.90 -1.55
CA LYS A 238 14.57 4.87 -2.56
C LYS A 238 14.89 3.46 -2.05
N GLU A 239 16.00 3.28 -1.33
CA GLU A 239 16.36 1.98 -0.76
C GLU A 239 15.30 1.49 0.24
N ILE A 240 14.77 2.39 1.06
CA ILE A 240 13.69 2.05 2.00
C ILE A 240 12.41 1.72 1.26
N GLN A 241 12.04 2.51 0.24
CA GLN A 241 10.87 2.26 -0.59
C GLN A 241 10.93 0.88 -1.26
N GLU A 242 12.11 0.46 -1.76
CA GLU A 242 12.32 -0.89 -2.29
C GLU A 242 12.17 -1.98 -1.21
N ALA A 243 12.76 -1.77 -0.02
CA ALA A 243 12.60 -2.72 1.09
C ALA A 243 11.12 -2.89 1.50
N VAL A 244 10.34 -1.80 1.51
CA VAL A 244 8.91 -1.83 1.80
C VAL A 244 8.15 -2.65 0.76
N LYS A 245 8.49 -2.55 -0.53
CA LYS A 245 7.82 -3.33 -1.59
C LYS A 245 7.96 -4.84 -1.40
N THR A 246 9.05 -5.31 -0.80
CA THR A 246 9.29 -6.75 -0.59
C THR A 246 8.45 -7.38 0.52
N ILE A 247 7.75 -6.60 1.36
CA ILE A 247 6.92 -7.17 2.42
C ILE A 247 5.75 -7.98 1.83
N PRO A 248 5.57 -9.26 2.24
CA PRO A 248 4.46 -10.10 1.80
C PRO A 248 3.16 -9.80 2.56
N TYR A 249 2.03 -10.24 2.02
CA TYR A 249 0.74 -10.27 2.73
C TYR A 249 0.46 -11.66 3.28
N SER A 250 -0.28 -11.69 4.39
CA SER A 250 -1.08 -12.87 4.71
C SER A 250 -2.23 -13.02 3.72
N GLU A 251 -2.59 -14.26 3.38
CA GLU A 251 -3.75 -14.55 2.52
C GLU A 251 -5.03 -13.89 3.06
N GLU A 252 -5.17 -13.86 4.38
CA GLU A 252 -6.30 -13.23 5.06
C GLU A 252 -6.38 -11.71 4.82
N ALA A 253 -5.24 -11.02 4.82
CA ALA A 253 -5.20 -9.58 4.56
C ALA A 253 -5.60 -9.27 3.12
N GLU A 254 -5.14 -10.06 2.14
CA GLU A 254 -5.53 -9.90 0.73
C GLU A 254 -7.03 -10.11 0.54
N LEU A 255 -7.58 -11.18 1.14
CA LEU A 255 -9.01 -11.44 1.14
C LEU A 255 -9.79 -10.29 1.78
N PHE A 256 -9.31 -9.77 2.90
CA PHE A 256 -9.97 -8.67 3.59
C PHE A 256 -9.98 -7.37 2.76
N ILE A 257 -8.87 -7.03 2.09
CA ILE A 257 -8.82 -5.87 1.17
C ILE A 257 -9.86 -6.04 0.05
N ASN A 258 -9.92 -7.22 -0.58
CA ASN A 258 -10.92 -7.50 -1.62
C ASN A 258 -12.34 -7.41 -1.06
N TYR A 259 -12.55 -7.89 0.16
CA TYR A 259 -13.84 -7.85 0.84
C TYR A 259 -14.30 -6.41 1.10
N ILE A 260 -13.42 -5.51 1.56
CA ILE A 260 -13.73 -4.08 1.72
C ILE A 260 -14.23 -3.47 0.41
N ILE A 261 -13.49 -3.66 -0.69
CA ILE A 261 -13.85 -3.07 -2.00
C ILE A 261 -15.20 -3.62 -2.47
N ALA A 262 -15.43 -4.92 -2.35
CA ALA A 262 -16.69 -5.56 -2.72
C ALA A 262 -17.86 -5.06 -1.85
N SER A 263 -17.67 -4.90 -0.53
CA SER A 263 -18.70 -4.38 0.39
C SER A 263 -19.13 -2.95 0.06
N TYR A 264 -18.22 -2.11 -0.46
CA TYR A 264 -18.55 -0.76 -0.89
C TYR A 264 -19.27 -0.73 -2.25
N ARG A 265 -18.95 -1.65 -3.15
CA ARG A 265 -19.52 -1.74 -4.50
C ARG A 265 -20.90 -2.38 -4.54
N LEU A 266 -21.06 -3.51 -3.86
CA LEU A 266 -22.18 -4.41 -4.08
C LEU A 266 -23.53 -3.86 -3.59
N CYS A 267 -24.56 -4.20 -4.36
CA CYS A 267 -25.96 -4.03 -4.01
C CYS A 267 -26.75 -5.14 -4.70
N GLU A 268 -27.74 -5.70 -4.00
CA GLU A 268 -28.60 -6.77 -4.51
C GLU A 268 -29.48 -6.31 -5.71
N ARG A 269 -29.79 -5.01 -5.79
CA ARG A 269 -30.81 -4.48 -6.70
C ARG A 269 -30.27 -3.76 -7.93
N VAL A 270 -29.12 -3.10 -7.81
CA VAL A 270 -28.57 -2.24 -8.85
C VAL A 270 -27.05 -2.27 -8.85
N SER A 271 -26.43 -2.03 -10.01
CA SER A 271 -25.04 -1.60 -10.05
C SER A 271 -24.95 -0.14 -9.62
N LYS A 272 -24.23 0.15 -8.53
CA LYS A 272 -24.04 1.51 -8.02
C LYS A 272 -23.16 2.38 -8.93
N GLU A 273 -22.42 1.77 -9.86
CA GLU A 273 -21.47 2.47 -10.74
C GLU A 273 -22.16 3.16 -11.92
N SER A 274 -23.31 2.65 -12.36
CA SER A 274 -23.91 3.02 -13.65
C SER A 274 -25.27 3.70 -13.53
N ASN A 275 -25.78 3.92 -12.31
CA ASN A 275 -27.14 4.40 -12.07
C ASN A 275 -27.15 5.69 -11.23
N ASP A 276 -27.43 6.83 -11.88
CA ASP A 276 -27.55 8.14 -11.21
C ASP A 276 -28.97 8.42 -10.66
N ASN A 277 -29.97 7.72 -11.20
CA ASN A 277 -31.38 8.00 -10.90
C ASN A 277 -31.81 7.45 -9.54
N ILE A 278 -31.30 6.28 -9.15
CA ILE A 278 -31.66 5.57 -7.93
C ILE A 278 -30.43 5.55 -7.01
N SER A 279 -30.56 6.08 -5.79
CA SER A 279 -29.48 6.09 -4.80
C SER A 279 -30.01 5.70 -3.42
N VAL A 280 -29.09 5.38 -2.51
CA VAL A 280 -29.38 5.00 -1.12
C VAL A 280 -30.22 6.06 -0.38
N ASP A 281 -30.00 7.34 -0.68
CA ASP A 281 -30.73 8.45 -0.05
C ASP A 281 -32.13 8.68 -0.63
N LYS A 282 -32.43 8.08 -1.79
CA LYS A 282 -33.75 8.08 -2.41
C LYS A 282 -34.47 6.78 -2.00
N ASN A 283 -34.91 5.98 -2.98
CA ASN A 283 -35.80 4.84 -2.74
C ASN A 283 -35.09 3.48 -2.90
N LEU A 284 -33.76 3.45 -3.07
CA LEU A 284 -33.03 2.20 -3.36
C LEU A 284 -33.21 1.12 -2.27
N CYS A 285 -33.21 1.55 -1.01
CA CYS A 285 -33.24 0.66 0.15
C CYS A 285 -34.65 0.38 0.69
N GLU A 286 -35.70 0.94 0.08
CA GLU A 286 -37.09 0.72 0.53
C GLU A 286 -37.50 -0.75 0.31
N ASN A 287 -38.02 -1.41 1.36
CA ASN A 287 -38.38 -2.83 1.34
C ASN A 287 -37.25 -3.79 0.95
N CYS A 288 -35.98 -3.41 1.16
CA CYS A 288 -34.83 -4.25 0.83
C CYS A 288 -34.44 -5.13 2.03
N HIS A 289 -34.23 -6.43 1.81
CA HIS A 289 -33.76 -7.35 2.85
C HIS A 289 -32.39 -6.95 3.40
N MET A 290 -31.54 -6.37 2.56
CA MET A 290 -30.21 -5.86 2.93
C MET A 290 -30.24 -4.48 3.61
N ASN A 291 -31.42 -3.89 3.86
CA ASN A 291 -31.53 -2.65 4.63
C ASN A 291 -31.54 -2.92 6.14
N ALA A 292 -30.40 -3.36 6.67
CA ALA A 292 -30.22 -3.66 8.09
C ALA A 292 -29.09 -2.84 8.72
N PRO A 293 -29.10 -2.62 10.05
CA PRO A 293 -28.06 -1.86 10.76
C PRO A 293 -26.65 -2.42 10.59
N GLU A 294 -26.50 -3.74 10.44
CA GLU A 294 -25.20 -4.40 10.22
C GLU A 294 -24.74 -4.37 8.77
N LYS A 295 -25.63 -4.08 7.81
CA LYS A 295 -25.27 -4.08 6.39
C LYS A 295 -24.65 -2.76 5.96
N VAL A 296 -23.62 -2.89 5.12
CA VAL A 296 -22.78 -1.77 4.70
C VAL A 296 -23.32 -1.11 3.43
N CYS A 297 -23.97 -1.87 2.54
CA CYS A 297 -24.46 -1.37 1.26
C CYS A 297 -25.46 -0.21 1.39
N CYS A 298 -26.28 -0.17 2.45
CA CYS A 298 -27.26 0.90 2.71
C CYS A 298 -26.67 2.16 3.36
N LYS A 299 -25.36 2.20 3.62
CA LYS A 299 -24.66 3.33 4.23
C LYS A 299 -23.77 4.10 3.24
N ILE A 300 -23.62 3.57 2.03
CA ILE A 300 -22.64 4.05 1.03
C ILE A 300 -23.36 4.46 -0.24
N LYS A 301 -23.19 5.72 -0.63
CA LYS A 301 -23.81 6.29 -1.84
C LYS A 301 -23.02 5.93 -3.10
N GLN A 302 -21.70 6.07 -3.07
CA GLN A 302 -20.82 5.84 -4.22
C GLN A 302 -19.78 4.76 -3.89
N PRO A 303 -19.46 3.86 -4.83
CA PRO A 303 -18.48 2.81 -4.64
C PRO A 303 -17.05 3.37 -4.58
N LEU A 304 -16.12 2.55 -4.11
CA LEU A 304 -14.69 2.89 -4.09
C LEU A 304 -14.05 2.66 -5.45
N SER A 305 -13.06 3.49 -5.78
CA SER A 305 -12.22 3.26 -6.95
C SER A 305 -11.28 2.06 -6.73
N VAL A 306 -10.79 1.48 -7.83
CA VAL A 306 -9.78 0.40 -7.77
C VAL A 306 -8.46 0.91 -7.14
N ARG A 307 -8.20 2.23 -7.14
CA ARG A 307 -7.01 2.80 -6.51
C ARG A 307 -6.96 2.58 -5.01
N VAL A 308 -8.12 2.57 -4.35
CA VAL A 308 -8.19 2.28 -2.92
C VAL A 308 -7.61 0.90 -2.63
N LYS A 309 -7.86 -0.09 -3.50
CA LYS A 309 -7.23 -1.41 -3.41
C LYS A 309 -5.72 -1.27 -3.50
N GLU A 310 -5.21 -0.68 -4.57
CA GLU A 310 -3.75 -0.53 -4.79
C GLU A 310 -3.05 0.23 -3.66
N ASP A 311 -3.70 1.25 -3.11
CA ASP A 311 -3.16 2.01 -1.98
C ASP A 311 -3.18 1.19 -0.70
N LEU A 312 -4.28 0.48 -0.38
CA LEU A 312 -4.35 -0.41 0.79
C LEU A 312 -3.26 -1.48 0.75
N TYR A 313 -2.96 -1.99 -0.45
CA TYR A 313 -1.77 -2.82 -0.65
C TYR A 313 -0.51 -2.01 -0.27
N ARG A 314 -0.15 -0.98 -1.04
CA ARG A 314 1.13 -0.25 -0.86
C ARG A 314 1.36 0.27 0.57
N TYR A 315 0.37 0.90 1.17
CA TYR A 315 0.46 1.46 2.52
C TYR A 315 0.39 0.39 3.61
N GLY A 316 -0.30 -0.73 3.37
CA GLY A 316 -0.26 -1.89 4.27
C GLY A 316 1.16 -2.42 4.47
N LYS A 317 1.96 -2.47 3.40
CA LYS A 317 3.38 -2.83 3.48
C LYS A 317 4.19 -1.79 4.25
N ALA A 318 3.97 -0.51 3.96
CA ALA A 318 4.69 0.57 4.63
C ALA A 318 4.42 0.59 6.15
N LEU A 319 3.17 0.37 6.57
CA LEU A 319 2.82 0.28 7.99
C LEU A 319 3.43 -0.96 8.63
N ALA A 320 3.34 -2.13 8.00
CA ALA A 320 3.95 -3.35 8.52
C ALA A 320 5.47 -3.17 8.70
N TRP A 321 6.15 -2.62 7.69
CA TRP A 321 7.58 -2.33 7.74
C TRP A 321 7.92 -1.37 8.89
N PHE A 322 7.15 -0.28 9.02
CA PHE A 322 7.35 0.72 10.07
C PHE A 322 7.18 0.14 11.47
N LEU A 323 6.19 -0.73 11.69
CA LEU A 323 5.94 -1.40 12.97
C LEU A 323 6.93 -2.54 13.28
N GLY A 324 7.76 -2.94 12.30
CA GLY A 324 8.70 -4.06 12.42
C GLY A 324 8.06 -5.43 12.18
N ASP A 325 6.94 -5.46 11.47
CA ASP A 325 6.23 -6.68 11.09
C ASP A 325 6.81 -7.33 9.84
N LYS A 326 6.91 -8.67 9.85
CA LYS A 326 7.42 -9.45 8.71
C LYS A 326 6.43 -9.57 7.55
N GLN A 327 5.15 -9.35 7.81
CA GLN A 327 4.08 -9.47 6.81
C GLN A 327 2.91 -8.54 7.14
N VAL A 328 2.12 -8.21 6.13
CA VAL A 328 0.88 -7.44 6.31
C VAL A 328 -0.23 -8.35 6.84
N THR A 329 -0.86 -7.94 7.94
CA THR A 329 -1.98 -8.63 8.58
C THR A 329 -3.28 -7.86 8.38
N THR A 330 -4.42 -8.50 8.64
CA THR A 330 -5.74 -7.87 8.65
C THR A 330 -5.79 -6.66 9.58
N ASN A 331 -5.13 -6.71 10.74
CA ASN A 331 -5.07 -5.59 11.69
C ASN A 331 -4.48 -4.32 11.05
N HIS A 332 -3.39 -4.44 10.28
CA HIS A 332 -2.78 -3.28 9.60
C HIS A 332 -3.77 -2.62 8.64
N ILE A 333 -4.54 -3.43 7.91
CA ILE A 333 -5.54 -2.93 6.96
C ILE A 333 -6.71 -2.28 7.68
N VAL A 334 -7.20 -2.86 8.78
CA VAL A 334 -8.27 -2.27 9.61
C VAL A 334 -7.87 -0.89 10.13
N ILE A 335 -6.63 -0.74 10.57
CA ILE A 335 -6.10 0.53 11.11
C ILE A 335 -6.02 1.60 10.02
N LEU A 336 -5.54 1.24 8.81
CA LEU A 336 -5.33 2.20 7.71
C LEU A 336 -6.59 2.55 6.94
N ALA A 337 -7.47 1.57 6.70
CA ALA A 337 -8.61 1.70 5.80
C ALA A 337 -9.47 2.95 6.07
N PRO A 338 -9.80 3.32 7.32
CA PRO A 338 -10.58 4.52 7.59
C PRO A 338 -9.93 5.78 7.01
N TYR A 339 -8.62 5.98 7.21
CA TYR A 339 -7.85 7.14 6.77
C TYR A 339 -7.63 7.20 5.24
N MET A 340 -7.85 6.08 4.55
CA MET A 340 -7.68 5.95 3.11
C MET A 340 -9.00 6.05 2.34
N ILE A 341 -10.13 5.84 3.02
CA ILE A 341 -11.45 5.70 2.40
C ILE A 341 -12.35 6.91 2.65
N TRP A 342 -12.29 7.52 3.83
CA TRP A 342 -13.28 8.52 4.25
C TRP A 342 -13.37 9.73 3.31
N HIS A 343 -12.26 10.12 2.69
CA HIS A 343 -12.21 11.25 1.77
C HIS A 343 -12.52 10.88 0.31
N ARG A 344 -12.62 9.58 0.01
CA ARG A 344 -12.87 9.03 -1.33
C ARG A 344 -14.26 8.43 -1.49
N SER A 345 -15.03 8.37 -0.40
CA SER A 345 -16.37 7.83 -0.38
C SER A 345 -17.37 8.87 0.09
N VAL A 346 -18.62 8.71 -0.35
CA VAL A 346 -19.75 9.54 0.07
C VAL A 346 -20.71 8.65 0.84
N LEU A 347 -20.88 8.97 2.12
CA LEU A 347 -21.80 8.27 3.02
C LEU A 347 -23.25 8.73 2.77
N SER A 348 -24.22 7.87 3.10
CA SER A 348 -25.64 8.22 2.99
C SER A 348 -26.04 9.25 4.03
N LYS A 349 -26.93 10.17 3.65
CA LYS A 349 -27.44 11.23 4.55
C LYS A 349 -28.11 10.65 5.78
N LYS A 350 -28.91 9.59 5.58
CA LYS A 350 -29.59 8.87 6.68
C LYS A 350 -28.59 8.37 7.71
N PHE A 351 -27.50 7.74 7.26
CA PHE A 351 -26.46 7.23 8.15
C PHE A 351 -25.72 8.36 8.87
N THR A 352 -25.34 9.43 8.16
CA THR A 352 -24.67 10.58 8.78
C THR A 352 -25.55 11.30 9.81
N SER A 353 -26.87 11.37 9.59
CA SER A 353 -27.81 11.95 10.56
C SER A 353 -27.89 11.08 11.82
N THR A 354 -28.04 9.76 11.68
CA THR A 354 -28.06 8.84 12.83
C THR A 354 -26.77 8.90 13.65
N LEU A 355 -25.61 9.03 12.99
CA LEU A 355 -24.33 9.22 13.68
C LEU A 355 -24.32 10.52 14.48
N THR A 356 -24.83 11.61 13.89
CA THR A 356 -24.91 12.93 14.54
C THR A 356 -25.83 12.90 15.76
N GLU A 357 -26.99 12.24 15.66
CA GLU A 357 -27.92 12.06 16.77
C GLU A 357 -27.33 11.21 17.90
N THR A 358 -26.70 10.09 17.55
CA THR A 358 -26.03 9.21 18.52
C THR A 358 -24.96 10.00 19.28
N TRP A 359 -24.20 10.84 18.58
CA TRP A 359 -23.20 11.71 19.19
C TRP A 359 -23.79 12.75 20.14
N ASN A 360 -24.85 13.44 19.73
CA ASN A 360 -25.55 14.42 20.60
C ASN A 360 -26.02 13.78 21.91
N ASN A 361 -26.46 12.51 21.86
CA ASN A 361 -26.95 11.76 23.02
C ASN A 361 -25.82 11.21 23.92
N VAL A 362 -24.63 10.92 23.38
CA VAL A 362 -23.49 10.44 24.17
C VAL A 362 -22.82 11.57 24.95
N ASN A 363 -22.71 12.76 24.34
CA ASN A 363 -22.11 13.93 25.01
C ASN A 363 -22.98 14.52 26.12
N SER A 364 -24.28 14.27 26.12
CA SER A 364 -25.16 14.65 27.23
C SER A 364 -25.03 13.71 28.43
N ALA A 365 -24.44 12.52 28.27
CA ALA A 365 -24.36 11.49 29.31
C ALA A 365 -22.95 11.19 29.84
N LYS A 366 -21.86 11.57 29.14
CA LYS A 366 -20.48 11.32 29.59
C LYS A 366 -19.55 12.53 29.38
N THR A 367 -18.90 12.95 30.45
CA THR A 367 -17.80 13.93 30.52
C THR A 367 -16.47 13.35 29.97
N THR A 368 -16.51 12.57 28.90
CA THR A 368 -15.30 12.05 28.23
C THR A 368 -15.32 12.52 26.79
N ALA A 369 -14.57 13.58 26.52
CA ALA A 369 -14.48 14.27 25.25
C ALA A 369 -13.67 13.46 24.21
N GLU A 370 -14.24 12.40 23.65
CA GLU A 370 -13.82 11.96 22.31
C GLU A 370 -14.40 12.96 21.30
N PHE A 371 -13.65 14.04 21.05
CA PHE A 371 -14.01 15.02 20.03
C PHE A 371 -14.06 14.33 18.66
N ILE A 372 -15.23 14.38 18.00
CA ILE A 372 -15.35 14.00 16.59
C ILE A 372 -14.51 14.99 15.78
N THR A 373 -13.35 14.53 15.34
CA THR A 373 -12.45 15.32 14.47
C THR A 373 -13.01 15.43 13.06
N ASN A 374 -13.77 14.42 12.61
CA ASN A 374 -14.43 14.39 11.30
C ASN A 374 -15.52 13.30 11.22
N LEU A 375 -16.79 13.68 11.05
CA LEU A 375 -17.94 12.76 10.99
C LEU A 375 -17.78 11.67 9.92
N ASN A 376 -17.19 12.00 8.76
CA ASN A 376 -16.99 11.04 7.68
C ASN A 376 -15.91 10.01 8.03
N LEU A 377 -14.85 10.42 8.73
CA LEU A 377 -13.82 9.50 9.21
C LEU A 377 -14.39 8.52 10.23
N ASP A 378 -15.14 9.01 11.22
CA ASP A 378 -15.72 8.16 12.26
C ASP A 378 -16.82 7.24 11.70
N GLY A 379 -17.65 7.74 10.78
CA GLY A 379 -18.60 6.91 10.05
C GLY A 379 -17.91 5.82 9.22
N THR A 380 -16.76 6.13 8.61
CA THR A 380 -15.96 5.14 7.88
C THR A 380 -15.34 4.10 8.82
N ARG A 381 -14.86 4.49 10.01
CA ARG A 381 -14.37 3.54 11.03
C ARG A 381 -15.44 2.51 11.40
N GLN A 382 -16.66 2.97 11.71
CA GLN A 382 -17.77 2.06 12.02
C GLN A 382 -18.13 1.14 10.83
N ILE A 383 -18.03 1.64 9.59
CA ILE A 383 -18.24 0.81 8.41
C ILE A 383 -17.16 -0.27 8.31
N VAL A 384 -15.88 0.08 8.46
CA VAL A 384 -14.77 -0.88 8.41
C VAL A 384 -14.90 -1.94 9.51
N GLU A 385 -15.31 -1.55 10.72
CA GLU A 385 -15.59 -2.50 11.82
C GLU A 385 -16.73 -3.46 11.48
N LYS A 386 -17.83 -2.98 10.88
CA LYS A 386 -18.93 -3.83 10.42
C LYS A 386 -18.48 -4.80 9.32
N ILE A 387 -17.65 -4.33 8.40
CA ILE A 387 -17.04 -5.17 7.36
C ILE A 387 -16.15 -6.24 8.00
N LEU A 388 -15.33 -5.89 8.99
CA LEU A 388 -14.46 -6.84 9.71
C LEU A 388 -15.28 -7.92 10.43
N ASN A 389 -16.37 -7.54 11.09
CA ASN A 389 -17.25 -8.50 11.78
C ASN A 389 -17.89 -9.48 10.79
N GLU A 390 -18.41 -8.97 9.66
CA GLU A 390 -18.98 -9.83 8.62
C GLU A 390 -17.90 -10.73 7.99
N PHE A 391 -16.73 -10.17 7.69
CA PHE A 391 -15.58 -10.90 7.16
C PHE A 391 -15.15 -12.05 8.06
N ASN A 392 -15.02 -11.82 9.37
CA ASN A 392 -14.66 -12.87 10.31
C ASN A 392 -15.65 -14.05 10.31
N GLY A 393 -16.94 -13.78 10.06
CA GLY A 393 -17.97 -14.82 9.92
C GLY A 393 -17.88 -15.63 8.63
N VAL A 394 -17.33 -15.08 7.54
CA VAL A 394 -17.26 -15.73 6.22
C VAL A 394 -15.85 -16.08 5.75
N LYS A 395 -14.83 -15.70 6.52
CA LYS A 395 -13.40 -15.83 6.17
C LYS A 395 -13.02 -17.24 5.74
N LYS A 396 -13.53 -18.28 6.43
CA LYS A 396 -13.27 -19.68 6.08
C LYS A 396 -13.79 -20.00 4.67
N LEU A 397 -15.03 -19.61 4.36
CA LEU A 397 -15.62 -19.80 3.04
C LEU A 397 -14.88 -19.03 1.95
N LEU A 398 -14.36 -17.83 2.26
CA LEU A 398 -13.54 -17.08 1.31
C LEU A 398 -12.21 -17.79 1.00
N LEU A 399 -11.57 -18.37 2.01
CA LEU A 399 -10.36 -19.18 1.83
C LEU A 399 -10.66 -20.46 1.03
N ASP A 400 -11.74 -21.16 1.36
CA ASP A 400 -12.19 -22.34 0.63
C ASP A 400 -12.44 -22.00 -0.84
N PHE A 401 -13.05 -20.86 -1.14
CA PHE A 401 -13.23 -20.39 -2.51
C PHE A 401 -11.89 -20.14 -3.24
N GLU A 402 -10.87 -19.60 -2.58
CA GLU A 402 -9.52 -19.50 -3.17
C GLU A 402 -8.94 -20.88 -3.49
N TYR A 403 -9.13 -21.87 -2.61
CA TYR A 403 -8.70 -23.24 -2.86
C TYR A 403 -9.48 -23.91 -4.01
N ILE A 404 -10.78 -23.63 -4.14
CA ILE A 404 -11.60 -24.07 -5.29
C ILE A 404 -11.05 -23.51 -6.60
N LYS A 405 -10.73 -22.21 -6.65
CA LYS A 405 -10.13 -21.60 -7.85
C LYS A 405 -8.80 -22.25 -8.24
N LYS A 406 -8.02 -22.67 -7.24
CA LYS A 406 -6.76 -23.41 -7.43
C LYS A 406 -6.98 -24.90 -7.76
N GLY A 407 -8.20 -25.43 -7.59
CA GLY A 407 -8.50 -26.85 -7.73
C GLY A 407 -7.80 -27.72 -6.68
N ALA A 408 -7.59 -27.17 -5.48
CA ALA A 408 -6.86 -27.82 -4.39
C ALA A 408 -7.76 -28.63 -3.44
N LEU A 409 -9.08 -28.36 -3.42
CA LEU A 409 -10.03 -29.12 -2.62
C LEU A 409 -10.47 -30.40 -3.34
N SER A 410 -10.73 -31.45 -2.56
CA SER A 410 -11.38 -32.67 -3.05
C SER A 410 -12.81 -32.40 -3.51
N LYS A 411 -13.40 -33.36 -4.24
CA LYS A 411 -14.80 -33.28 -4.71
C LYS A 411 -15.77 -33.21 -3.53
N GLU A 412 -15.51 -33.97 -2.46
CA GLU A 412 -16.33 -34.00 -1.25
C GLU A 412 -16.28 -32.66 -0.50
N GLU A 413 -15.10 -32.06 -0.34
CA GLU A 413 -14.94 -30.74 0.26
C GLU A 413 -15.59 -29.64 -0.57
N PHE A 414 -15.54 -29.73 -1.90
CA PHE A 414 -16.25 -28.81 -2.79
C PHE A 414 -17.76 -28.90 -2.62
N ASP A 415 -18.32 -30.11 -2.56
CA ASP A 415 -19.76 -30.30 -2.37
C ASP A 415 -20.21 -29.84 -0.98
N LEU A 416 -19.40 -30.07 0.06
CA LEU A 416 -19.62 -29.52 1.40
C LEU A 416 -19.61 -27.99 1.41
N PHE A 417 -18.66 -27.36 0.71
CA PHE A 417 -18.61 -25.90 0.55
C PHE A 417 -19.90 -25.38 -0.09
N VAL A 418 -20.36 -25.98 -1.19
CA VAL A 418 -21.60 -25.56 -1.87
C VAL A 418 -22.80 -25.69 -0.94
N GLN A 419 -22.89 -26.78 -0.17
CA GLN A 419 -23.97 -26.97 0.82
C GLN A 419 -23.90 -25.93 1.94
N GLU A 420 -22.72 -25.65 2.47
CA GLU A 420 -22.52 -24.72 3.58
C GLU A 420 -22.78 -23.28 3.14
N ALA A 421 -22.21 -22.85 2.02
CA ALA A 421 -22.38 -21.49 1.50
C ALA A 421 -23.83 -21.22 1.08
N SER A 422 -24.60 -22.24 0.66
CA SER A 422 -26.03 -22.09 0.30
C SER A 422 -26.96 -21.98 1.52
N LYS A 423 -26.47 -22.10 2.76
CA LYS A 423 -27.33 -22.03 3.94
C LYS A 423 -27.86 -20.60 4.15
N PRO A 424 -29.16 -20.42 4.45
CA PRO A 424 -29.76 -19.11 4.73
C PRO A 424 -29.13 -18.35 5.90
N SER A 425 -28.38 -19.04 6.77
CA SER A 425 -27.64 -18.44 7.89
C SER A 425 -26.54 -17.48 7.44
N TYR A 426 -25.97 -17.70 6.25
CA TYR A 426 -24.95 -16.82 5.68
C TYR A 426 -25.62 -15.68 4.89
N ASN A 427 -26.05 -14.66 5.62
CA ASN A 427 -26.60 -13.45 5.00
C ASN A 427 -25.46 -12.54 4.48
N SER A 428 -24.52 -13.03 3.66
CA SER A 428 -23.45 -12.20 3.07
C SER A 428 -23.78 -11.85 1.63
N LEU A 429 -23.80 -10.55 1.33
CA LEU A 429 -24.07 -10.07 -0.03
C LEU A 429 -23.01 -10.54 -1.03
N ILE A 430 -21.75 -10.62 -0.60
CA ILE A 430 -20.62 -11.05 -1.45
C ILE A 430 -20.74 -12.53 -1.81
N LEU A 431 -21.09 -13.36 -0.82
CA LEU A 431 -21.30 -14.80 -1.07
C LEU A 431 -22.46 -15.02 -2.04
N ASN A 432 -23.60 -14.38 -1.79
CA ASN A 432 -24.83 -14.63 -2.54
C ASN A 432 -24.83 -14.00 -3.94
N ALA A 433 -24.25 -12.80 -4.11
CA ALA A 433 -24.28 -12.08 -5.38
C ALA A 433 -23.13 -12.44 -6.33
N GLU A 434 -21.95 -12.80 -5.81
CA GLU A 434 -20.76 -13.01 -6.65
C GLU A 434 -20.18 -14.43 -6.56
N ILE A 435 -19.97 -14.95 -5.34
CA ILE A 435 -19.22 -16.21 -5.17
C ILE A 435 -20.09 -17.42 -5.53
N LEU A 436 -21.27 -17.57 -4.93
CA LEU A 436 -22.15 -18.72 -5.16
C LEU A 436 -22.56 -18.89 -6.63
N PRO A 437 -23.01 -17.84 -7.34
CA PRO A 437 -23.35 -17.97 -8.77
C PRO A 437 -22.13 -18.43 -9.59
N VAL A 438 -20.95 -17.88 -9.33
CA VAL A 438 -19.72 -18.31 -10.03
C VAL A 438 -19.38 -19.77 -9.73
N VAL A 439 -19.49 -20.20 -8.48
CA VAL A 439 -19.19 -21.58 -8.09
C VAL A 439 -20.18 -22.56 -8.71
N ILE A 440 -21.48 -22.26 -8.66
CA ILE A 440 -22.54 -23.12 -9.16
C ILE A 440 -22.55 -23.17 -10.69
N ASP A 441 -22.46 -22.03 -11.36
CA ASP A 441 -22.62 -21.96 -12.81
C ASP A 441 -21.32 -22.32 -13.55
N LYS A 442 -20.16 -21.93 -13.01
CA LYS A 442 -18.87 -22.07 -13.70
C LYS A 442 -18.00 -23.20 -13.18
N TYR A 443 -17.90 -23.41 -11.86
CA TYR A 443 -16.98 -24.41 -11.31
C TYR A 443 -17.62 -25.79 -11.16
N LYS A 444 -18.83 -25.88 -10.60
CA LYS A 444 -19.55 -27.13 -10.36
C LYS A 444 -19.58 -28.11 -11.55
N PRO A 445 -19.89 -27.70 -12.80
CA PRO A 445 -19.96 -28.64 -13.92
C PRO A 445 -18.60 -29.24 -14.30
N VAL A 446 -17.50 -28.51 -14.11
CA VAL A 446 -16.16 -28.86 -14.61
C VAL A 446 -15.15 -29.13 -13.50
N TYR A 447 -15.54 -29.09 -12.22
CA TYR A 447 -14.60 -29.18 -11.10
C TYR A 447 -13.82 -30.50 -11.09
N GLN A 448 -14.45 -31.60 -11.51
CA GLN A 448 -13.75 -32.89 -11.62
C GLN A 448 -12.66 -32.85 -12.69
N GLU A 449 -12.95 -32.25 -13.85
CA GLU A 449 -11.96 -32.05 -14.91
C GLU A 449 -10.78 -31.19 -14.41
N ILE A 450 -11.04 -30.15 -13.62
CA ILE A 450 -9.99 -29.29 -13.04
C ILE A 450 -9.05 -30.10 -12.14
N ILE A 451 -9.59 -30.93 -11.25
CA ILE A 451 -8.79 -31.82 -10.39
C ILE A 451 -7.95 -32.77 -11.24
N ASP A 452 -8.53 -33.35 -12.29
CA ASP A 452 -7.83 -34.29 -13.16
C ASP A 452 -6.71 -33.61 -13.96
N TYR A 453 -6.89 -32.36 -14.41
CA TYR A 453 -5.81 -31.56 -14.98
C TYR A 453 -4.69 -31.30 -13.97
N ASN A 454 -5.02 -30.90 -12.74
CA ASN A 454 -4.00 -30.69 -11.69
C ASN A 454 -3.18 -31.97 -11.46
N ARG A 455 -3.82 -33.13 -11.34
CA ARG A 455 -3.12 -34.43 -11.23
C ARG A 455 -2.25 -34.75 -12.45
N ARG A 456 -2.75 -34.49 -13.67
CA ARG A 456 -1.97 -34.69 -14.91
C ARG A 456 -0.74 -33.77 -14.94
N ILE A 457 -0.86 -32.52 -14.50
CA ILE A 457 0.24 -31.55 -14.44
C ILE A 457 1.30 -32.00 -13.43
N GLU A 458 0.89 -32.47 -12.25
CA GLU A 458 1.81 -32.92 -11.19
C GLU A 458 2.58 -34.19 -11.60
N ASN A 459 1.87 -35.17 -12.16
CA ASN A 459 2.42 -36.48 -12.53
C ASN A 459 3.28 -36.45 -13.80
N THR A 460 3.14 -35.43 -14.65
CA THR A 460 3.90 -35.35 -15.91
C THR A 460 5.30 -34.79 -15.66
N THR A 461 6.31 -35.56 -16.02
CA THR A 461 7.74 -35.18 -15.92
C THR A 461 8.37 -34.84 -17.28
N ASN A 462 7.67 -35.09 -18.39
CA ASN A 462 8.16 -34.78 -19.74
C ASN A 462 7.65 -33.41 -20.22
N ILE A 463 8.57 -32.55 -20.68
CA ILE A 463 8.30 -31.20 -21.20
C ILE A 463 7.37 -31.23 -22.42
N GLU A 464 7.51 -32.20 -23.33
CA GLU A 464 6.65 -32.28 -24.53
C GLU A 464 5.19 -32.58 -24.17
N ASN A 465 4.98 -33.47 -23.21
CA ASN A 465 3.64 -33.79 -22.70
C ASN A 465 3.03 -32.61 -21.94
N LEU A 466 3.83 -31.81 -21.22
CA LEU A 466 3.37 -30.57 -20.60
C LEU A 466 3.01 -29.49 -21.62
N LYS A 467 3.78 -29.35 -22.70
CA LYS A 467 3.43 -28.46 -23.82
C LYS A 467 2.15 -28.90 -24.53
N ALA A 468 1.94 -30.21 -24.71
CA ALA A 468 0.71 -30.75 -25.27
C ALA A 468 -0.50 -30.47 -24.35
N LEU A 469 -0.35 -30.68 -23.03
CA LEU A 469 -1.34 -30.32 -22.01
C LEU A 469 -1.68 -28.82 -22.02
N LYS A 470 -0.68 -27.95 -22.17
CA LYS A 470 -0.90 -26.50 -22.27
C LYS A 470 -1.75 -26.15 -23.49
N ASN A 471 -1.44 -26.75 -24.64
CA ASN A 471 -2.21 -26.56 -25.87
C ASN A 471 -3.64 -27.09 -25.72
N GLU A 472 -3.84 -28.26 -25.07
CA GLU A 472 -5.16 -28.82 -24.77
C GLU A 472 -6.01 -27.86 -23.92
N ILE A 473 -5.43 -27.31 -22.84
CA ILE A 473 -6.12 -26.36 -21.94
C ILE A 473 -6.41 -25.03 -22.63
N ALA A 474 -5.55 -24.57 -23.55
CA ALA A 474 -5.74 -23.31 -24.27
C ALA A 474 -7.06 -23.29 -25.06
N PHE A 475 -7.51 -24.43 -25.58
CA PHE A 475 -8.76 -24.57 -26.32
C PHE A 475 -9.98 -24.96 -25.46
N LYS A 476 -9.81 -25.15 -24.14
CA LYS A 476 -10.90 -25.46 -23.20
C LYS A 476 -11.49 -24.20 -22.58
N TYR A 477 -12.37 -23.54 -23.34
CA TYR A 477 -13.03 -22.28 -22.94
C TYR A 477 -14.00 -22.41 -21.76
N ASN A 478 -14.47 -23.63 -21.46
CA ASN A 478 -15.38 -23.92 -20.36
C ASN A 478 -14.69 -23.95 -18.98
N ILE A 479 -13.36 -23.99 -18.92
CA ILE A 479 -12.60 -24.06 -17.67
C ILE A 479 -12.35 -22.64 -17.12
N PRO A 480 -12.96 -22.26 -15.99
CA PRO A 480 -12.88 -20.90 -15.46
C PRO A 480 -11.46 -20.52 -14.99
N ASN A 481 -10.65 -21.48 -14.53
CA ASN A 481 -9.29 -21.26 -14.02
C ASN A 481 -8.18 -21.62 -15.03
N ARG A 482 -8.47 -21.66 -16.33
CA ARG A 482 -7.51 -22.05 -17.39
C ARG A 482 -6.19 -21.27 -17.36
N GLN A 483 -6.23 -19.97 -17.02
CA GLN A 483 -5.03 -19.13 -16.92
C GLN A 483 -4.12 -19.59 -15.78
N TYR A 484 -4.73 -19.93 -14.63
CA TYR A 484 -4.00 -20.47 -13.50
C TYR A 484 -3.33 -21.81 -13.85
N LEU A 485 -4.07 -22.72 -14.48
CA LEU A 485 -3.52 -24.02 -14.94
C LEU A 485 -2.38 -23.83 -15.94
N SER A 486 -2.50 -22.90 -16.88
CA SER A 486 -1.41 -22.55 -17.81
C SER A 486 -0.17 -22.06 -17.08
N VAL A 487 -0.33 -21.17 -16.09
CA VAL A 487 0.80 -20.65 -15.29
C VAL A 487 1.44 -21.78 -14.48
N GLN A 488 0.67 -22.71 -13.94
CA GLN A 488 1.20 -23.89 -13.23
C GLN A 488 2.00 -24.80 -14.17
N ILE A 489 1.51 -25.04 -15.39
CA ILE A 489 2.27 -25.78 -16.41
C ILE A 489 3.56 -25.06 -16.75
N ASP A 490 3.53 -23.73 -16.94
CA ASP A 490 4.74 -22.95 -17.24
C ASP A 490 5.76 -22.98 -16.08
N ARG A 491 5.29 -22.96 -14.83
CA ARG A 491 6.15 -23.18 -13.65
C ARG A 491 6.75 -24.59 -13.65
N ARG A 492 5.96 -25.60 -14.00
CA ARG A 492 6.41 -27.01 -14.06
C ARG A 492 7.41 -27.26 -15.19
N ILE A 493 7.16 -26.69 -16.37
CA ILE A 493 8.09 -26.73 -17.52
C ILE A 493 9.41 -26.07 -17.15
N ARG A 494 9.38 -24.88 -16.52
CA ARG A 494 10.59 -24.24 -15.99
C ARG A 494 11.29 -25.18 -15.01
N GLY A 495 10.59 -25.70 -14.00
CA GLY A 495 11.16 -26.61 -13.00
C GLY A 495 11.76 -27.91 -13.55
N ILE A 496 11.28 -28.43 -14.68
CA ILE A 496 11.81 -29.64 -15.34
C ILE A 496 12.95 -29.32 -16.30
N GLY A 497 12.91 -28.16 -16.98
CA GLY A 497 13.96 -27.72 -17.92
C GLY A 497 15.24 -27.24 -17.23
N ILE A 498 15.19 -27.04 -15.93
CA ILE A 498 16.29 -26.52 -15.11
C ILE A 498 17.25 -27.65 -14.72
N LYS A 499 18.50 -27.53 -15.17
CA LYS A 499 19.59 -28.39 -14.71
C LYS A 499 19.96 -28.02 -13.28
N SER A 500 19.92 -29.01 -12.39
CA SER A 500 20.47 -28.87 -11.05
C SER A 500 22.00 -28.79 -11.15
N ARG A 501 22.60 -27.68 -10.72
CA ARG A 501 24.06 -27.55 -10.59
C ARG A 501 24.44 -27.36 -9.13
N GLU A 502 25.55 -27.99 -8.76
CA GLU A 502 26.12 -27.86 -7.43
C GLU A 502 27.29 -26.88 -7.46
N PHE A 503 27.31 -25.93 -6.53
CA PHE A 503 28.37 -24.94 -6.35
C PHE A 503 28.92 -25.03 -4.93
N ILE A 504 30.22 -24.79 -4.76
CA ILE A 504 30.92 -24.82 -3.48
C ILE A 504 31.58 -23.46 -3.31
N LEU A 505 31.21 -22.71 -2.27
CA LEU A 505 31.80 -21.39 -1.97
C LEU A 505 32.46 -21.40 -0.58
N THR A 506 33.51 -20.59 -0.41
CA THR A 506 34.05 -20.24 0.91
C THR A 506 33.18 -19.18 1.60
N LYS A 507 33.33 -19.05 2.92
CA LYS A 507 32.57 -18.09 3.74
C LYS A 507 32.74 -16.66 3.24
N ASP A 508 33.94 -16.27 2.82
CA ASP A 508 34.24 -14.90 2.37
C ASP A 508 33.41 -14.50 1.15
N PHE A 509 33.24 -15.38 0.16
CA PHE A 509 32.43 -15.08 -1.03
C PHE A 509 30.92 -15.08 -0.73
N VAL A 510 30.47 -15.87 0.24
CA VAL A 510 29.08 -15.83 0.71
C VAL A 510 28.78 -14.49 1.39
N LEU A 511 29.72 -13.97 2.20
CA LEU A 511 29.56 -12.69 2.89
C LEU A 511 29.68 -11.47 1.98
N GLN A 512 30.42 -11.58 0.86
CA GLN A 512 30.56 -10.50 -0.13
C GLN A 512 29.29 -10.27 -0.97
N ASN A 513 28.44 -11.28 -1.12
CA ASN A 513 27.20 -11.15 -1.87
C ASN A 513 26.02 -10.84 -0.93
N GLN A 514 25.52 -9.61 -1.02
CA GLN A 514 24.45 -9.10 -0.14
C GLN A 514 23.13 -9.87 -0.33
N GLU A 515 22.84 -10.35 -1.54
CA GLU A 515 21.65 -11.15 -1.84
C GLU A 515 21.74 -12.53 -1.16
N LEU A 516 22.86 -13.25 -1.30
CA LEU A 516 23.07 -14.55 -0.64
C LEU A 516 23.07 -14.43 0.88
N LYS A 517 23.73 -13.40 1.44
CA LYS A 517 23.74 -13.14 2.88
C LYS A 517 22.33 -12.95 3.42
N ASN A 518 21.51 -12.13 2.77
CA ASN A 518 20.13 -11.88 3.18
C ASN A 518 19.26 -13.15 3.09
N LEU A 519 19.43 -13.95 2.03
CA LEU A 519 18.70 -15.20 1.86
C LEU A 519 19.05 -16.22 2.96
N ILE A 520 20.32 -16.33 3.35
CA ILE A 520 20.73 -17.26 4.42
C ILE A 520 20.26 -16.78 5.78
N ILE A 521 20.37 -15.48 6.10
CA ILE A 521 19.82 -14.90 7.33
C ILE A 521 18.31 -15.17 7.42
N TYR A 522 17.60 -15.08 6.29
CA TYR A 522 16.18 -15.37 6.24
C TYR A 522 15.86 -16.86 6.50
N ALA A 523 16.63 -17.77 5.90
CA ALA A 523 16.42 -19.21 6.02
C ALA A 523 16.91 -19.81 7.36
N ALA A 524 17.91 -19.18 8.00
CA ALA A 524 18.52 -19.60 9.25
C ALA A 524 18.62 -18.42 10.24
N PRO A 525 17.48 -17.92 10.76
CA PRO A 525 17.44 -16.71 11.59
C PRO A 525 18.16 -16.84 12.93
N ASP A 526 18.40 -18.08 13.40
CA ASP A 526 19.07 -18.36 14.67
C ASP A 526 20.60 -18.45 14.54
N VAL A 527 21.15 -18.27 13.33
CA VAL A 527 22.59 -18.36 13.06
C VAL A 527 23.09 -16.97 12.65
N ASP A 528 23.96 -16.39 13.48
CA ASP A 528 24.69 -15.18 13.12
C ASP A 528 25.81 -15.54 12.14
N ILE A 529 25.54 -15.42 10.83
CA ILE A 529 26.47 -15.83 9.78
C ILE A 529 27.81 -15.06 9.79
N ASP A 530 27.84 -13.88 10.43
CA ASP A 530 29.07 -13.08 10.57
C ASP A 530 30.03 -13.71 11.59
N ASN A 531 29.51 -14.44 12.59
CA ASN A 531 30.29 -15.03 13.69
C ASN A 531 30.28 -16.57 13.72
N GLU A 532 29.22 -17.21 13.23
CA GLU A 532 28.99 -18.64 13.24
C GLU A 532 28.74 -19.17 11.81
N ASP A 533 28.88 -20.48 11.62
CA ASP A 533 28.55 -21.15 10.35
C ASP A 533 27.22 -21.91 10.48
N LEU A 534 26.55 -22.14 9.35
CA LEU A 534 25.34 -22.97 9.33
C LEU A 534 25.61 -24.36 9.94
N TRP A 535 24.59 -24.94 10.58
CA TRP A 535 24.73 -26.23 11.23
C TRP A 535 25.16 -27.32 10.25
N LYS A 536 26.27 -27.98 10.59
CA LYS A 536 26.92 -28.98 9.74
C LYS A 536 25.93 -30.10 9.39
N GLY A 537 25.71 -30.31 8.09
CA GLY A 537 24.84 -31.38 7.63
C GLY A 537 23.35 -31.04 7.46
N LYS A 538 22.88 -29.89 7.96
CA LYS A 538 21.50 -29.41 7.75
C LYS A 538 21.39 -28.64 6.43
N GLU A 539 20.34 -28.93 5.66
CA GLU A 539 20.02 -28.25 4.40
C GLU A 539 19.03 -27.12 4.67
N TYR A 540 19.28 -25.95 4.12
CA TYR A 540 18.43 -24.77 4.22
C TYR A 540 17.98 -24.36 2.81
N THR A 541 16.67 -24.19 2.63
CA THR A 541 16.10 -23.68 1.37
C THR A 541 16.13 -22.16 1.40
N LEU A 542 16.87 -21.55 0.47
CA LEU A 542 17.07 -20.11 0.35
C LEU A 542 16.07 -19.47 -0.61
N ARG A 543 15.77 -20.14 -1.72
CA ARG A 543 14.71 -19.77 -2.67
C ARG A 543 13.95 -21.00 -3.09
N ASP A 544 12.67 -20.83 -3.39
CA ASP A 544 11.79 -21.91 -3.84
C ASP A 544 11.20 -21.53 -5.20
N ILE A 545 11.42 -22.36 -6.21
CA ILE A 545 10.95 -22.13 -7.58
C ILE A 545 9.41 -22.00 -7.72
N THR A 546 8.66 -22.40 -6.70
CA THR A 546 7.21 -22.20 -6.64
C THR A 546 6.83 -20.74 -6.33
N LYS A 547 7.76 -19.94 -5.78
CA LYS A 547 7.59 -18.55 -5.35
C LYS A 547 8.57 -17.58 -6.01
N ASP A 548 9.79 -18.03 -6.31
CA ASP A 548 10.91 -17.25 -6.83
C ASP A 548 11.38 -17.75 -8.21
N ASP A 549 12.27 -17.01 -8.88
CA ASP A 549 12.77 -17.35 -10.23
C ASP A 549 13.71 -18.58 -10.27
N CYS A 550 14.16 -19.06 -9.11
CA CYS A 550 15.01 -20.25 -8.97
C CYS A 550 14.78 -20.97 -7.64
N ASP A 551 15.09 -22.27 -7.57
CA ASP A 551 15.27 -23.02 -6.33
C ASP A 551 16.76 -23.00 -5.94
N LEU A 552 17.06 -22.52 -4.74
CA LEU A 552 18.42 -22.44 -4.22
C LEU A 552 18.43 -23.04 -2.82
N LYS A 553 19.26 -24.05 -2.62
CA LYS A 553 19.49 -24.66 -1.31
C LYS A 553 20.93 -24.52 -0.91
N VAL A 554 21.19 -24.41 0.39
CA VAL A 554 22.54 -24.35 0.94
C VAL A 554 22.72 -25.37 2.05
N LYS A 555 23.91 -25.96 2.10
CA LYS A 555 24.33 -26.88 3.14
C LYS A 555 25.78 -26.61 3.52
N PHE A 556 26.08 -26.55 4.81
CA PHE A 556 27.45 -26.40 5.27
C PHE A 556 28.11 -27.77 5.47
N VAL A 557 29.21 -28.01 4.74
CA VAL A 557 29.93 -29.28 4.70
C VAL A 557 31.44 -29.01 4.65
N ARG A 558 32.20 -29.63 5.57
CA ARG A 558 33.68 -29.57 5.60
C ARG A 558 34.24 -28.14 5.46
N SER A 559 33.69 -27.20 6.23
CA SER A 559 34.13 -25.79 6.25
C SER A 559 33.85 -25.00 4.96
N LYS A 560 32.95 -25.49 4.10
CA LYS A 560 32.49 -24.81 2.88
C LYS A 560 30.96 -24.83 2.76
N TYR A 561 30.42 -23.86 2.03
CA TYR A 561 29.00 -23.76 1.73
C TYR A 561 28.72 -24.42 0.38
N LYS A 562 27.97 -25.53 0.42
CA LYS A 562 27.50 -26.23 -0.78
C LYS A 562 26.13 -25.69 -1.16
N PHE A 563 26.05 -25.03 -2.30
CA PHE A 563 24.80 -24.56 -2.89
C PHE A 563 24.31 -25.55 -3.95
N VAL A 564 23.02 -25.83 -3.95
CA VAL A 564 22.33 -26.55 -5.02
C VAL A 564 21.41 -25.54 -5.69
N TYR A 565 21.77 -25.12 -6.89
CA TYR A 565 21.00 -24.17 -7.67
C TYR A 565 20.21 -24.89 -8.76
N LYS A 566 18.94 -24.51 -8.87
CA LYS A 566 17.99 -24.94 -9.87
C LYS A 566 17.25 -23.70 -10.38
N GLY A 567 17.77 -23.08 -11.44
CA GLY A 567 17.15 -21.94 -12.12
C GLY A 567 17.67 -21.79 -13.55
N ASP A 568 17.30 -20.69 -14.21
CA ASP A 568 17.89 -20.31 -15.51
C ASP A 568 19.39 -19.96 -15.34
N GLU A 569 20.24 -20.48 -16.23
CA GLU A 569 21.70 -20.26 -16.25
C GLU A 569 22.11 -18.83 -16.69
N VAL A 570 21.18 -17.86 -16.66
CA VAL A 570 21.35 -16.47 -17.12
C VAL A 570 21.08 -15.47 -15.98
N SER A 571 20.86 -15.94 -14.75
CA SER A 571 20.66 -15.08 -13.59
C SER A 571 21.98 -14.50 -13.09
N ASP A 572 22.01 -13.22 -12.68
CA ASP A 572 23.16 -12.59 -12.02
C ASP A 572 23.67 -13.41 -10.82
N LEU A 573 22.74 -14.06 -10.10
CA LEU A 573 23.06 -14.95 -8.99
C LEU A 573 23.73 -16.25 -9.45
N TYR A 574 23.32 -16.80 -10.59
CA TYR A 574 23.95 -17.98 -11.19
C TYR A 574 25.37 -17.66 -11.68
N ASP A 575 25.57 -16.53 -12.36
CA ASP A 575 26.90 -16.08 -12.80
C ASP A 575 27.85 -15.84 -11.62
N TYR A 576 27.32 -15.30 -10.52
CA TYR A 576 28.07 -15.13 -9.28
C TYR A 576 28.49 -16.47 -8.66
N LEU A 577 27.55 -17.41 -8.53
CA LEU A 577 27.83 -18.76 -8.00
C LEU A 577 28.83 -19.52 -8.88
N LEU A 578 28.74 -19.38 -10.20
CA LEU A 578 29.65 -20.00 -11.16
C LEU A 578 31.06 -19.41 -11.07
N LYS A 579 31.19 -18.09 -10.97
CA LYS A 579 32.48 -17.39 -10.91
C LYS A 579 33.28 -17.69 -9.63
N HIS A 580 32.58 -17.93 -8.53
CA HIS A 580 33.18 -18.16 -7.20
C HIS A 580 33.11 -19.62 -6.74
N ASN A 581 32.86 -20.54 -7.67
CA ASN A 581 32.81 -21.96 -7.39
C ASN A 581 34.24 -22.53 -7.15
N ASP A 582 34.50 -23.01 -5.95
CA ASP A 582 35.72 -23.75 -5.56
C ASP A 582 35.78 -25.17 -6.14
N GLY A 583 34.80 -25.55 -6.96
CA GLY A 583 34.68 -26.82 -7.66
C GLY A 583 35.14 -26.74 -9.11
N CYS A 584 36.40 -26.31 -9.32
CA CYS A 584 37.26 -26.61 -10.46
C CYS A 584 38.71 -26.74 -9.95
#